data_AF-A0A3D5UNL6-F1
#
_entry.id   AF-A0A3D5UNL6-F1
#
_cell.length_a   1.000
_cell.length_b   1.000
_cell.length_c   1.000
_cell.angle_alpha   90.00
_cell.angle_beta   90.00
_cell.angle_gamma   90.00
#
_symmetry.space_group_name_H-M   'P 1'
#
loop_
_entity.id
_entity.type
_entity.pdbx_description
1 polymer ?
#
loop_
_entity_poly.entity_id
_entity_poly.type
_entity_poly.pdbx_seq_one_letter_code
_entity_poly.pdbx_strand_id
1 'polypeptide(L)' 'NGYGMGGQTVGETMSYQMLARVGAGINPDQMHSERVDGYNPLAVIDAVARKRKILENGEGPALLD' A
#
# COMPACT_ATOMS: atom_id res chain seq x y z
N ASN A 1 4.85 0.28 -10.14
CA ASN A 1 4.75 -0.16 -11.56
C ASN A 1 5.35 -1.56 -11.79
N GLY A 2 5.84 -2.25 -10.76
CA GLY A 2 6.35 -3.62 -10.88
C GLY A 2 7.84 -3.75 -11.23
N TYR A 3 8.55 -2.66 -11.51
CA TYR A 3 9.96 -2.67 -11.92
C TYR A 3 10.79 -1.63 -11.16
N GLY A 4 12.02 -2.01 -10.83
CA GLY A 4 13.02 -1.12 -10.24
C GLY A 4 14.35 -1.27 -10.98
N MET A 5 14.73 -0.25 -11.76
CA MET A 5 15.87 -0.33 -12.68
C MET A 5 15.79 -1.57 -13.59
N GLY A 6 16.68 -2.55 -13.40
CA GLY A 6 16.76 -3.76 -14.23
C GLY A 6 15.96 -4.97 -13.74
N GLY A 7 15.29 -4.90 -12.58
CA GLY A 7 14.62 -6.06 -11.98
C GLY A 7 13.13 -5.87 -11.72
N GLN A 8 12.40 -6.99 -11.68
CA GLN A 8 10.99 -7.02 -11.31
C GLN A 8 10.87 -7.03 -9.78
N THR A 9 10.13 -6.10 -9.18
CA THR A 9 10.00 -6.05 -7.71
C THR A 9 9.03 -7.11 -7.19
N VAL A 10 8.09 -7.55 -8.02
CA VAL A 10 7.08 -8.54 -7.65
C VAL A 10 7.66 -9.95 -7.80
N GLY A 11 8.09 -10.53 -6.69
CA GLY A 11 8.51 -11.93 -6.59
C GLY A 11 9.95 -12.23 -7.04
N GLU A 12 10.65 -11.30 -7.68
CA GLU A 12 12.06 -11.48 -8.06
C GLU A 12 12.99 -10.71 -7.11
N THR A 13 13.08 -9.38 -7.24
CA THR A 13 14.10 -8.60 -6.53
C THR A 13 13.74 -8.23 -5.08
N MET A 14 12.44 -8.11 -4.77
CA MET A 14 11.96 -7.76 -3.42
C MET A 14 11.19 -8.92 -2.76
N SER A 15 11.09 -10.08 -3.40
CA SER A 15 10.50 -11.31 -2.87
C SER A 15 9.07 -11.22 -2.30
N TYR A 16 8.32 -10.16 -2.60
CA TYR A 16 6.90 -10.02 -2.24
C TYR A 16 6.01 -10.14 -3.48
N GLN A 17 4.82 -10.72 -3.33
CA GLN A 17 3.77 -10.69 -4.37
C GLN A 17 2.82 -9.49 -4.19
N MET A 18 2.63 -9.05 -2.94
CA MET A 18 1.76 -7.92 -2.60
C MET A 18 2.43 -7.05 -1.55
N LEU A 19 2.70 -5.79 -1.87
CA LEU A 19 3.37 -4.87 -0.95
C LEU A 19 2.45 -4.55 0.24
N ALA A 20 1.13 -4.50 0.03
CA ALA A 20 0.13 -4.36 1.09
C ALA A 20 0.24 -5.45 2.17
N ARG A 21 0.65 -6.69 1.82
CA ARG A 21 0.87 -7.76 2.82
C ARG A 21 2.11 -7.51 3.67
N VAL A 22 3.14 -6.91 3.08
CA VAL A 22 4.34 -6.50 3.81
C VAL A 22 3.97 -5.41 4.80
N GLY A 23 3.25 -4.37 4.36
CA GLY A 23 2.76 -3.31 5.26
C GLY A 23 1.94 -3.87 6.41
N ALA A 24 0.93 -4.70 6.13
CA ALA A 24 0.10 -5.34 7.14
C ALA A 24 0.89 -6.22 8.14
N GLY A 25 2.10 -6.67 7.80
CA GLY A 25 2.96 -7.46 8.68
C GLY A 25 3.94 -6.64 9.54
N ILE A 26 4.10 -5.33 9.30
CA ILE A 26 5.15 -4.53 9.95
C ILE A 26 4.79 -4.09 11.37
N ASN A 27 3.51 -3.88 11.68
CA ASN A 27 3.09 -3.44 13.01
C ASN A 27 1.87 -4.23 13.54
N PRO A 28 1.57 -4.16 14.86
CA PRO A 28 0.47 -4.91 15.46
C PRO A 28 -0.92 -4.57 14.90
N ASP A 29 -1.11 -3.34 14.44
CA ASP A 29 -2.38 -2.83 13.91
C ASP A 29 -2.58 -3.13 12.41
N GLN A 30 -1.73 -3.98 11.84
CA GLN A 30 -1.74 -4.31 10.42
C GLN A 30 -1.69 -3.09 9.50
N MET A 31 -0.82 -2.13 9.84
CA MET A 31 -0.50 -0.84 9.21
C MET A 31 -1.48 -0.55 8.10
N HIS A 32 -2.62 0.10 8.38
CA HIS A 32 -3.77 0.37 7.49
C HIS A 32 -3.49 0.21 5.98
N SER A 33 -3.26 -1.02 5.52
CA SER A 33 -2.63 -1.31 4.23
C SER A 33 -3.69 -1.79 3.27
N GLU A 34 -3.70 -1.25 2.06
CA GLU A 34 -4.60 -1.72 1.02
C GLU A 34 -3.96 -1.63 -0.36
N ARG A 35 -4.44 -2.49 -1.26
CA ARG A 35 -4.07 -2.46 -2.67
C ARG A 35 -5.18 -1.80 -3.48
N VAL A 36 -4.80 -0.86 -4.34
CA VAL A 36 -5.73 -0.06 -5.13
C VAL A 36 -5.36 -0.16 -6.60
N ASP A 37 -6.37 -0.17 -7.47
CA ASP A 37 -6.13 -0.02 -8.91
C ASP A 37 -5.66 1.41 -9.22
N GLY A 38 -4.36 1.57 -9.43
CA GLY A 38 -3.74 2.85 -9.77
C GLY A 38 -4.17 3.43 -11.12
N TYR A 39 -4.83 2.65 -11.99
CA TYR A 39 -5.40 3.13 -13.26
C TYR A 39 -6.83 3.64 -13.12
N ASN A 40 -7.45 3.50 -11.95
CA ASN A 40 -8.78 4.01 -11.67
C ASN A 40 -8.71 5.22 -10.71
N PRO A 41 -8.74 6.46 -11.21
CA PRO A 41 -8.70 7.67 -10.37
C PRO A 41 -9.78 7.73 -9.29
N LEU A 42 -10.97 7.15 -9.54
CA LEU A 42 -12.06 7.12 -8.55
C LEU A 42 -11.74 6.16 -7.40
N ALA A 43 -11.05 5.05 -7.67
CA ALA A 43 -10.58 4.14 -6.62
C ALA A 43 -9.44 4.79 -5.82
N VAL A 44 -8.52 5.49 -6.49
CA VAL A 44 -7.40 6.19 -5.84
C VAL A 44 -7.91 7.29 -4.92
N ILE A 45 -8.83 8.15 -5.36
CA ILE A 45 -9.34 9.24 -4.52
C ILE A 45 -10.14 8.72 -3.32
N ASP A 46 -10.92 7.63 -3.48
CA ASP A 46 -11.62 6.99 -2.36
C ASP A 46 -10.63 6.45 -1.32
N ALA A 47 -9.62 5.69 -1.75
CA ALA A 47 -8.59 5.16 -0.88
C ALA A 47 -7.85 6.26 -0.10
N VAL A 48 -7.40 7.31 -0.80
CA VAL A 48 -6.73 8.46 -0.18
C VAL A 48 -7.64 9.16 0.84
N ALA A 49 -8.92 9.39 0.51
CA ALA A 49 -9.86 10.03 1.42
C ALA A 49 -10.07 9.22 2.71
N ARG A 50 -10.19 7.88 2.61
CA ARG A 50 -10.31 7.00 3.77
C ARG A 50 -9.05 7.01 4.63
N LYS A 51 -7.86 6.88 4.03
CA LYS A 51 -6.59 6.85 4.78
C LYS A 51 -6.24 8.21 5.39
N ARG A 52 -6.59 9.32 4.74
CA ARG A 52 -6.40 10.66 5.30
C ARG A 52 -7.08 10.82 6.66
N LYS A 53 -8.33 10.33 6.79
CA LYS A 53 -9.06 10.40 8.07
C LYS A 53 -8.35 9.64 9.19
N ILE A 54 -7.82 8.45 8.90
CA ILE A 54 -7.05 7.63 9.85
C ILE A 54 -5.79 8.39 10.32
N LEU A 55 -5.07 9.01 9.37
CA LEU A 55 -3.86 9.79 9.67
C LEU A 55 -4.18 11.04 10.50
N GLU A 56 -5.23 11.78 10.15
CA GLU A 56 -5.67 12.97 10.89
C GLU A 56 -6.14 12.65 12.31
N ASN A 57 -6.73 11.48 12.52
CA ASN A 57 -7.14 10.98 13.83
C ASN A 57 -5.97 10.42 14.67
N GLY A 58 -4.77 10.26 14.09
CA GLY A 58 -3.62 9.68 14.78
C GLY A 58 -3.74 8.16 15.02
N GLU A 59 -4.55 7.47 14.23
CA GLU A 59 -4.83 6.02 14.37
C GLU A 59 -3.70 5.12 13.80
N GLY A 60 -2.56 5.73 13.41
CA GLY A 60 -1.38 5.03 12.92
C GLY A 60 -1.09 5.23 11.43
N PRO A 61 0.01 4.66 10.92
CA PRO A 61 0.45 4.83 9.54
C PRO A 61 -0.40 4.02 8.55
N ALA A 62 -0.47 4.50 7.30
CA ALA A 62 -1.17 3.84 6.20
C ALA A 62 -0.23 3.57 5.02
N LEU A 63 -0.52 2.51 4.26
CA LEU A 63 0.20 2.14 3.04
C LEU A 63 -0.82 1.87 1.91
N LEU A 64 -0.61 2.52 0.78
CA LEU A 64 -1.36 2.28 -0.46
C LEU A 64 -0.43 1.64 -1.48
N ASP A 65 -0.80 0.45 -1.95
CA ASP A 65 -0.07 -0.38 -2.93
C ASP A 65 -0.78 -0.38 -4.29
#